data_AF-A0A060XHU5-F1
#
_entry.id   AF-A0A060XHU5-F1
#
_cell.length_a   1.000
_cell.length_b   1.000
_cell.length_c   1.000
_cell.angle_alpha   90.00
_cell.angle_beta   90.00
_cell.angle_gamma   90.00
#
_symmetry.space_group_name_H-M   'P 1'
#
loop_
_entity.id
_entity.type
_entity.pdbx_description
1 polymer ?
#
loop_
_entity_poly.entity_id
_entity_poly.type
_entity_poly.pdbx_seq_one_letter_code
_entity_poly.pdbx_strand_id
1 'polypeptide(L)'
;MCVRYLGTILGSSVISTTVLGDGQPVSMAVRFQLQHRSQNSAGTVYDPVCAFWDFDLMPEAGGWWSTKGCEVISKHYDSTVCFCNHTTNFALLLQVYEVQRSPESERALQVMTFIGCGVSLCGLLFTFILFFAVGVPKSDRTTVHLNLIVALGIAELLLMCSDWASANEGACLLVTALLHLFFMASFSWMLVEGLLLWSKVVSVNISEDRRMKMYYGIGWGLPVVIVGVTLTISLDKYKADSHCWLNVETDMIWAFVGPVLLILAVCSFTSLIYCVRACVCVSVCVCVCVCVLACDVY
;
A
#
# COMPACT_ATOMS: atom_id res chain seq x y z
N MET A 1 6.95 7.23 -17.66
CA MET A 1 7.09 6.10 -16.72
C MET A 1 8.51 5.62 -16.77
N CYS A 2 9.17 5.50 -15.63
CA CYS A 2 10.48 4.87 -15.56
C CYS A 2 10.24 3.36 -15.37
N VAL A 3 11.00 2.51 -16.05
CA VAL A 3 10.87 1.05 -15.88
C VAL A 3 12.17 0.50 -15.32
N ARG A 4 12.10 -0.28 -14.24
CA ARG A 4 13.27 -0.95 -13.65
C ARG A 4 13.29 -2.40 -14.09
N TYR A 5 14.40 -2.83 -14.70
CA TYR A 5 14.60 -4.23 -15.05
C TYR A 5 14.89 -5.06 -13.80
N LEU A 6 14.02 -6.03 -13.50
CA LEU A 6 14.13 -6.93 -12.35
C LEU A 6 14.88 -8.22 -12.69
N GLY A 7 14.77 -8.67 -13.94
CA GLY A 7 15.39 -9.91 -14.38
C GLY A 7 14.68 -10.54 -15.56
N THR A 8 15.15 -11.72 -15.96
CA THR A 8 14.53 -12.53 -17.00
C THR A 8 14.05 -13.84 -16.39
N ILE A 9 12.79 -14.20 -16.63
CA ILE A 9 12.19 -15.46 -16.18
C ILE A 9 11.75 -16.31 -17.37
N LEU A 10 11.58 -17.61 -17.14
CA LEU A 10 11.06 -18.51 -18.15
C LEU A 10 9.54 -18.28 -18.33
N GLY A 11 9.14 -17.81 -19.51
CA GLY A 11 7.76 -17.43 -19.84
C GLY A 11 6.87 -18.56 -20.34
N SER A 12 7.43 -19.73 -20.62
CA SER A 12 6.75 -20.86 -21.24
C SER A 12 7.49 -22.18 -20.96
N SER A 13 6.97 -23.30 -21.46
CA SER A 13 7.72 -24.56 -21.51
C SER A 13 8.82 -24.50 -22.58
N VAL A 14 9.95 -25.16 -22.31
CA VAL A 14 11.03 -25.33 -23.30
C VAL A 14 10.60 -26.38 -24.33
N ILE A 15 10.71 -26.06 -25.61
CA ILE A 15 10.39 -26.96 -26.72
C ILE A 15 11.67 -27.26 -27.52
N SER A 16 11.79 -28.48 -28.03
CA SER A 16 12.92 -28.88 -28.87
C SER A 16 12.40 -29.43 -30.17
N THR A 17 13.00 -29.04 -31.29
CA THR A 17 12.68 -29.61 -32.59
C THR A 17 13.96 -29.88 -33.36
N THR A 18 14.05 -31.08 -33.93
CA THR A 18 15.18 -31.54 -34.72
C THR A 18 14.64 -32.10 -36.03
N VAL A 19 15.16 -31.61 -37.14
CA VAL A 19 14.76 -32.05 -38.48
C VAL A 19 15.92 -32.83 -39.08
N LEU A 20 15.64 -34.02 -39.62
CA LEU A 20 16.64 -34.91 -40.17
C LEU A 20 16.53 -34.95 -41.70
N GLY A 21 17.62 -34.63 -42.40
CA GLY A 21 17.80 -34.88 -43.83
C GLY A 21 18.90 -35.92 -44.01
N ASP A 22 18.61 -37.03 -44.71
CA ASP A 22 19.54 -38.15 -44.90
C ASP A 22 20.18 -38.68 -43.60
N GLY A 23 19.41 -38.67 -42.49
CA GLY A 23 19.88 -39.15 -41.18
C GLY A 23 20.80 -38.18 -40.43
N GLN A 24 20.99 -36.95 -40.93
CA GLN A 24 21.74 -35.88 -40.25
C GLN A 24 20.81 -34.71 -39.87
N PRO A 25 21.06 -34.03 -38.75
CA PRO A 25 20.27 -32.87 -38.35
C PRO A 25 20.50 -31.70 -39.33
N VAL A 26 19.41 -31.18 -39.89
CA VAL A 26 19.38 -30.06 -40.83
C VAL A 26 18.75 -28.86 -40.14
N SER A 27 19.46 -27.73 -40.16
CA SER A 27 18.96 -26.46 -39.66
C SER A 27 17.92 -25.88 -40.62
N MET A 28 16.69 -25.66 -40.14
CA MET A 28 15.64 -25.00 -40.91
C MET A 28 14.95 -23.90 -40.10
N ALA A 29 14.29 -22.98 -40.80
CA ALA A 29 13.52 -21.93 -40.14
C ALA A 29 12.18 -22.48 -39.61
N VAL A 30 11.84 -22.12 -38.38
CA VAL A 30 10.64 -22.59 -37.68
C VAL A 30 9.84 -21.41 -37.14
N ARG A 31 8.51 -21.54 -37.24
CA ARG A 31 7.55 -20.64 -36.58
C ARG A 31 6.80 -21.44 -35.52
N PHE A 32 6.75 -20.92 -34.31
CA PHE A 32 6.07 -21.58 -33.20
C PHE A 32 5.35 -20.55 -32.31
N GLN A 33 4.27 -21.00 -31.66
CA GLN A 33 3.49 -20.19 -30.74
C GLN A 33 3.58 -20.81 -29.35
N LEU A 34 3.99 -20.02 -28.37
CA LEU A 34 4.10 -20.45 -26.97
C LEU A 34 3.10 -19.68 -26.12
N GLN A 35 2.38 -20.40 -25.26
CA GLN A 35 1.47 -19.81 -24.28
C GLN A 35 2.26 -19.30 -23.06
N HIS A 36 1.81 -18.16 -22.53
CA HIS A 36 2.41 -17.55 -21.33
C HIS A 36 2.05 -18.36 -20.08
N ARG A 37 3.06 -18.78 -19.33
CA ARG A 37 2.90 -19.50 -18.06
C ARG A 37 2.62 -18.58 -16.87
N SER A 38 3.05 -17.32 -16.95
CA SER A 38 2.90 -16.30 -15.90
C SER A 38 1.82 -15.30 -16.31
N GLN A 39 0.81 -15.11 -15.46
CA GLN A 39 -0.23 -14.10 -15.66
C GLN A 39 0.11 -12.80 -14.94
N ASN A 40 -0.37 -11.69 -15.50
CA ASN A 40 -0.06 -10.32 -15.09
C ASN A 40 -0.32 -10.06 -13.59
N SER A 41 0.74 -9.81 -12.83
CA SER A 41 0.65 -9.13 -11.53
C SER A 41 0.45 -7.63 -11.77
N ALA A 42 -0.44 -6.98 -11.02
CA ALA A 42 -0.64 -5.54 -11.11
C ALA A 42 0.69 -4.81 -10.79
N GLY A 43 1.13 -3.90 -11.67
CA GLY A 43 2.35 -3.11 -11.50
C GLY A 43 3.60 -3.64 -12.22
N THR A 44 3.56 -4.85 -12.79
CA THR A 44 4.68 -5.45 -13.52
C THR A 44 4.39 -5.53 -15.03
N VAL A 45 5.32 -5.07 -15.86
CA VAL A 45 5.28 -5.20 -17.32
C VAL A 45 6.21 -6.33 -17.74
N TYR A 46 5.71 -7.25 -18.55
CA TYR A 46 6.48 -8.37 -19.08
C TYR A 46 6.75 -8.13 -20.57
N ASP A 47 8.02 -8.13 -20.97
CA ASP A 47 8.39 -8.10 -22.39
C ASP A 47 8.85 -9.50 -22.86
N PRO A 48 8.12 -10.16 -23.77
CA PRO A 48 8.49 -11.48 -24.24
C PRO A 48 9.64 -11.43 -25.25
N VAL A 49 10.61 -12.31 -25.03
CA VAL A 49 11.81 -12.50 -25.85
C VAL A 49 11.91 -13.96 -26.29
N CYS A 50 11.97 -14.19 -27.59
CA CYS A 50 12.20 -15.51 -28.15
C CYS A 50 13.70 -15.83 -28.08
N ALA A 51 14.08 -16.92 -27.41
CA ALA A 51 15.47 -17.36 -27.35
C ALA A 51 15.60 -18.87 -27.49
N PHE A 52 16.83 -19.32 -27.72
CA PHE A 52 17.20 -20.72 -27.72
C PHE A 52 18.34 -20.98 -26.75
N TRP A 53 18.49 -22.22 -26.28
CA TRP A 53 19.62 -22.61 -25.45
C TRP A 53 20.83 -22.89 -26.32
N ASP A 54 21.87 -22.07 -26.16
CA ASP A 54 23.14 -22.17 -26.87
C ASP A 54 24.19 -22.79 -25.94
N PHE A 55 24.58 -24.03 -26.24
CA PHE A 55 25.53 -24.80 -25.42
C PHE A 55 26.96 -24.26 -25.51
N ASP A 56 27.30 -23.49 -26.56
CA ASP A 56 28.66 -23.05 -26.84
C ASP A 56 29.01 -21.73 -26.15
N LEU A 57 28.01 -20.92 -25.76
CA LEU A 57 28.24 -19.60 -25.15
C LEU A 57 28.89 -19.65 -23.77
N MET A 58 28.64 -20.71 -22.99
CA MET A 58 29.17 -20.85 -21.64
C MET A 58 29.41 -22.32 -21.30
N PRO A 59 30.50 -22.93 -21.82
CA PRO A 59 30.73 -24.37 -21.75
C PRO A 59 30.83 -24.90 -20.31
N GLU A 60 31.42 -24.10 -19.43
CA GLU A 60 31.60 -24.38 -18.01
C GLU A 60 30.32 -24.30 -17.17
N ALA A 61 29.27 -23.64 -17.69
CA ALA A 61 27.94 -23.58 -17.09
C ALA A 61 26.89 -24.43 -17.84
N GLY A 62 27.28 -25.16 -18.89
CA GLY A 62 26.39 -25.99 -19.70
C GLY A 62 25.57 -25.23 -20.76
N GLY A 63 25.93 -23.97 -21.05
CA GLY A 63 25.30 -23.11 -22.06
C GLY A 63 24.63 -21.85 -21.51
N TRP A 64 24.03 -21.04 -22.40
CA TRP A 64 23.29 -19.82 -22.05
C TRP A 64 22.15 -19.55 -23.04
N TRP A 65 21.15 -18.76 -22.63
CA TRP A 65 20.05 -18.34 -23.50
C TRP A 65 20.51 -17.29 -24.53
N SER A 66 20.28 -17.56 -25.82
CA SER A 66 20.68 -16.72 -26.95
C SER A 66 19.48 -16.33 -27.80
N THR A 67 19.41 -15.08 -28.24
CA THR A 67 18.37 -14.58 -29.15
C THR A 67 18.81 -14.58 -30.61
N LYS A 68 20.03 -15.06 -30.91
CA LYS A 68 20.60 -15.00 -32.27
C LYS A 68 19.75 -15.80 -33.26
N GLY A 69 19.26 -15.11 -34.28
CA GLY A 69 18.42 -15.72 -35.31
C GLY A 69 16.98 -16.00 -34.88
N CYS A 70 16.55 -15.51 -33.70
CA CYS A 70 15.19 -15.61 -33.20
C CYS A 70 14.56 -14.22 -33.05
N GLU A 71 13.33 -14.07 -33.53
CA GLU A 71 12.56 -12.82 -33.50
C GLU A 71 11.11 -13.07 -33.06
N VAL A 72 10.54 -12.08 -32.37
CA VAL A 72 9.12 -12.08 -32.01
C VAL A 72 8.32 -11.56 -33.22
N ILE A 73 7.40 -12.37 -33.75
CA ILE A 73 6.53 -11.97 -34.87
C ILE A 73 5.30 -11.22 -34.35
N SER A 74 4.62 -11.80 -33.37
CA SER A 74 3.40 -11.22 -32.80
C SER A 74 3.28 -11.54 -31.32
N LYS A 75 2.75 -10.55 -30.58
CA LYS A 75 2.46 -10.65 -29.16
C LYS A 75 0.94 -10.64 -28.99
N HIS A 76 0.39 -11.71 -28.45
CA HIS A 76 -1.00 -11.81 -28.01
C HIS A 76 -1.04 -11.78 -26.48
N TYR A 77 -2.24 -11.61 -25.91
CA TYR A 77 -2.43 -11.51 -24.47
C TYR A 77 -2.02 -12.79 -23.72
N ASP A 78 -2.22 -13.94 -24.33
CA ASP A 78 -2.01 -15.27 -23.74
C ASP A 78 -0.87 -16.06 -24.39
N SER A 79 -0.31 -15.54 -25.48
CA SER A 79 0.63 -16.27 -26.31
C SER A 79 1.54 -15.35 -27.11
N THR A 80 2.71 -15.85 -27.48
CA THR A 80 3.67 -15.13 -28.33
C THR A 80 4.11 -16.04 -29.47
N VAL A 81 4.10 -15.49 -30.68
CA VAL A 81 4.54 -16.17 -31.89
C VAL A 81 5.99 -15.76 -32.17
N CYS A 82 6.86 -16.77 -32.26
CA CYS A 82 8.28 -16.62 -32.50
C CYS A 82 8.66 -17.19 -33.87
N PHE A 83 9.68 -16.59 -34.49
CA PHE A 83 10.37 -17.12 -35.65
C PHE A 83 11.84 -17.32 -35.30
N CYS A 84 12.38 -18.51 -35.59
CA CYS A 84 13.82 -18.74 -35.52
C CYS A 84 14.32 -19.33 -36.85
N ASN A 85 15.51 -18.94 -37.29
CA ASN A 85 16.08 -19.39 -38.56
C ASN A 85 16.86 -20.72 -38.48
N HIS A 86 16.80 -21.40 -37.34
CA HIS A 86 17.46 -22.68 -37.07
C HIS A 86 16.54 -23.62 -36.28
N THR A 87 16.96 -24.89 -36.12
CA THR A 87 16.26 -25.92 -35.32
C THR A 87 17.11 -26.30 -34.11
N THR A 88 16.67 -25.90 -32.92
CA THR A 88 17.35 -26.14 -31.64
C THR A 88 16.32 -26.28 -30.50
N ASN A 89 16.73 -26.00 -29.25
CA ASN A 89 15.86 -25.94 -28.07
C ASN A 89 15.41 -24.50 -27.83
N PHE A 90 14.13 -24.21 -28.02
CA PHE A 90 13.54 -22.89 -27.89
C PHE A 90 12.79 -22.70 -26.59
N ALA A 91 12.80 -21.47 -26.08
CA ALA A 91 11.94 -21.04 -24.99
C ALA A 91 11.51 -19.58 -25.19
N LEU A 92 10.34 -19.25 -24.67
CA LEU A 92 9.96 -17.87 -24.44
C LEU A 92 10.50 -17.41 -23.09
N LEU A 93 11.26 -16.32 -23.08
CA LEU A 93 11.72 -15.64 -21.87
C LEU A 93 10.88 -14.38 -21.68
N LEU A 94 10.59 -14.02 -20.44
CA LEU A 94 9.92 -12.77 -20.10
C LEU A 94 10.91 -11.88 -19.36
N GLN A 95 11.20 -10.71 -19.93
CA GLN A 95 11.91 -9.66 -19.23
C GLN A 95 10.92 -8.93 -18.33
N VAL A 96 11.21 -8.95 -17.03
CA VAL A 96 10.33 -8.41 -16.01
C VAL A 96 10.74 -6.97 -15.73
N TYR A 97 9.81 -6.05 -15.97
CA TYR A 97 9.97 -4.63 -15.70
C TYR A 97 8.99 -4.20 -14.61
N GLU A 98 9.51 -3.55 -13.59
CA GLU A 98 8.69 -2.85 -12.61
C GLU A 98 8.34 -1.47 -13.15
N VAL A 99 7.06 -1.11 -13.20
CA VAL A 99 6.64 0.24 -13.60
C VAL A 99 6.84 1.16 -12.42
N GLN A 100 7.98 1.84 -12.39
CA GLN A 100 8.21 2.91 -11.42
C GLN A 100 7.44 4.16 -11.85
N ARG A 101 6.65 4.69 -10.91
CA ARG A 101 6.02 6.01 -11.05
C ARG A 101 7.11 7.04 -11.39
N SER A 102 6.79 8.03 -12.23
CA SER A 102 7.81 9.03 -12.57
C SER A 102 8.23 9.80 -11.31
N PRO A 103 9.53 10.10 -11.12
CA PRO A 103 10.02 10.82 -9.94
C PRO A 103 9.37 12.20 -9.77
N GLU A 104 8.88 12.79 -10.86
CA GLU A 104 8.10 14.02 -10.85
C GLU A 104 6.74 13.86 -10.15
N SER A 105 6.07 12.72 -10.34
CA SER A 105 4.75 12.45 -9.72
C SER A 105 4.86 12.15 -8.23
N GLU A 106 5.94 11.47 -7.82
CA GLU A 106 6.24 11.18 -6.41
C GLU A 106 6.57 12.47 -5.64
N ARG A 107 7.42 13.34 -6.22
CA ARG A 107 7.70 14.65 -5.64
C ARG A 107 6.47 15.54 -5.54
N ALA A 108 5.60 15.55 -6.56
CA ALA A 108 4.39 16.36 -6.53
C ALA A 108 3.48 15.96 -5.35
N LEU A 109 3.36 14.66 -5.08
CA LEU A 109 2.53 14.13 -4.01
C LEU A 109 3.15 14.38 -2.63
N GLN A 110 4.47 14.21 -2.47
CA GLN A 110 5.18 14.58 -1.24
C GLN A 110 4.99 16.08 -0.90
N VAL A 111 5.10 16.95 -1.90
CA VAL A 111 4.90 18.41 -1.70
C VAL A 111 3.46 18.71 -1.28
N MET A 112 2.47 18.06 -1.91
CA MET A 112 1.07 18.23 -1.51
C MET A 112 0.81 17.75 -0.08
N THR A 113 1.35 16.59 0.32
CA THR A 113 1.23 16.06 1.68
C THR A 113 1.90 17.01 2.69
N PHE A 114 3.09 17.52 2.39
CA PHE A 114 3.79 18.45 3.27
C PHE A 114 2.99 19.74 3.50
N ILE A 115 2.44 20.33 2.43
CA ILE A 115 1.62 21.54 2.52
C ILE A 115 0.32 21.24 3.27
N GLY A 116 -0.36 20.14 2.93
CA GLY A 116 -1.61 19.72 3.55
C GLY A 116 -1.47 19.47 5.05
N CYS A 117 -0.49 18.67 5.46
CA CYS A 117 -0.19 18.41 6.86
C CYS A 117 0.22 19.70 7.59
N GLY A 118 1.05 20.56 6.99
CA GLY A 118 1.44 21.84 7.60
C GLY A 118 0.26 22.77 7.88
N VAL A 119 -0.68 22.91 6.94
CA VAL A 119 -1.90 23.71 7.13
C VAL A 119 -2.81 23.10 8.20
N SER A 120 -2.97 21.77 8.19
CA SER A 120 -3.77 21.03 9.18
C SER A 120 -3.21 21.21 10.60
N LEU A 121 -1.90 21.03 10.78
CA LEU A 121 -1.20 21.23 12.05
C LEU A 121 -1.38 22.65 12.59
N CYS A 122 -1.26 23.67 11.74
CA CYS A 122 -1.53 25.05 12.13
C CYS A 122 -2.97 25.23 12.64
N GLY A 123 -3.95 24.64 11.96
CA GLY A 123 -5.35 24.65 12.39
C GLY A 123 -5.56 23.94 13.73
N LEU A 124 -5.00 22.73 13.89
CA LEU A 124 -5.07 21.95 15.13
C LEU A 124 -4.44 22.68 16.32
N LEU A 125 -3.27 23.29 16.11
CA LEU A 125 -2.59 24.10 17.13
C LEU A 125 -3.42 25.32 17.52
N PHE A 126 -4.01 26.01 16.54
CA PHE A 126 -4.89 27.15 16.82
C PHE A 126 -6.11 26.72 17.63
N THR A 127 -6.79 25.64 17.25
CA THR A 127 -7.93 25.08 18.01
C THR A 127 -7.50 24.65 19.42
N PHE A 128 -6.34 24.02 19.56
CA PHE A 128 -5.80 23.64 20.86
C PHE A 128 -5.57 24.86 21.75
N ILE A 129 -4.89 25.89 21.23
CA ILE A 129 -4.66 27.14 21.96
C ILE A 129 -5.97 27.80 22.38
N LEU A 130 -6.97 27.84 21.49
CA LEU A 130 -8.29 28.39 21.82
C LEU A 130 -8.97 27.66 22.98
N PHE A 131 -8.90 26.33 23.03
CA PHE A 131 -9.47 25.57 24.15
C PHE A 131 -8.87 25.96 25.50
N PHE A 132 -7.55 26.18 25.55
CA PHE A 132 -6.88 26.63 26.76
C PHE A 132 -7.11 28.11 27.06
N ALA A 133 -7.04 28.97 26.06
CA ALA A 133 -7.17 30.43 26.21
C ALA A 133 -8.58 30.85 26.63
N VAL A 134 -9.61 30.20 26.10
CA VAL A 134 -11.02 30.46 26.44
C VAL A 134 -11.41 29.79 27.78
N GLY A 135 -10.52 28.96 28.34
CA GLY A 135 -10.77 28.28 29.62
C GLY A 135 -12.01 27.38 29.57
N VAL A 136 -12.26 26.73 28.43
CA VAL A 136 -13.47 25.92 28.22
C VAL A 136 -13.55 24.87 29.34
N PRO A 137 -14.63 24.85 30.15
CA PRO A 137 -14.73 23.93 31.25
C PRO A 137 -14.60 22.48 30.76
N LYS A 138 -13.89 21.67 31.55
CA LYS A 138 -13.66 20.25 31.23
C LYS A 138 -15.00 19.53 31.21
N SER A 139 -15.45 19.17 30.00
CA SER A 139 -16.64 18.37 29.74
C SER A 139 -16.23 17.13 28.96
N ASP A 140 -17.01 16.04 29.03
CA ASP A 140 -16.80 14.81 28.25
C ASP A 140 -16.48 15.12 26.77
N ARG A 141 -17.20 16.08 26.16
CA ARG A 141 -16.99 16.51 24.76
C ARG A 141 -15.63 17.15 24.55
N THR A 142 -15.27 18.10 25.42
CA THR A 142 -13.98 18.80 25.35
C THR A 142 -12.82 17.81 25.51
N THR A 143 -12.95 16.83 26.41
CA THR A 143 -11.95 15.77 26.60
C THR A 143 -11.82 14.88 25.37
N VAL A 144 -12.92 14.48 24.74
CA VAL A 144 -12.88 13.67 23.51
C VAL A 144 -12.23 14.45 22.35
N HIS A 145 -12.63 15.69 22.12
CA HIS A 145 -12.01 16.54 21.09
C HIS A 145 -10.52 16.77 21.34
N LEU A 146 -10.12 16.96 22.60
CA LEU A 146 -8.71 17.13 22.94
C LEU A 146 -7.88 15.87 22.62
N ASN A 147 -8.38 14.68 22.97
CA ASN A 147 -7.72 13.43 22.64
C ASN A 147 -7.62 13.22 21.11
N LEU A 148 -8.68 13.56 20.37
CA LEU A 148 -8.71 13.49 18.91
C LEU A 148 -7.66 14.43 18.28
N ILE A 149 -7.63 15.70 18.70
CA ILE A 149 -6.66 16.71 18.22
C ILE A 149 -5.22 16.27 18.52
N VAL A 150 -4.97 15.76 19.73
CA VAL A 150 -3.63 15.29 20.13
C VAL A 150 -3.22 14.06 19.32
N ALA A 151 -4.10 13.07 19.16
CA ALA A 151 -3.79 11.87 18.39
C ALA A 151 -3.50 12.21 16.92
N LEU A 152 -4.33 13.05 16.30
CA LEU A 152 -4.15 13.48 14.92
C LEU A 152 -2.89 14.34 14.73
N GLY A 153 -2.63 15.28 15.63
CA GLY A 153 -1.43 16.12 15.59
C GLY A 153 -0.14 15.32 15.71
N ILE A 154 -0.09 14.30 16.58
CA ILE A 154 1.07 13.42 16.69
C ILE A 154 1.22 12.57 15.41
N ALA A 155 0.13 12.06 14.84
CA ALA A 155 0.18 11.31 13.58
C ALA A 155 0.75 12.17 12.42
N GLU A 156 0.30 13.42 12.28
CA GLU A 156 0.80 14.35 11.25
C GLU A 156 2.27 14.72 11.47
N LEU A 157 2.70 14.92 12.72
CA LEU A 157 4.12 15.16 13.01
C LEU A 157 4.98 13.94 12.67
N LEU A 158 4.53 12.73 13.00
CA LEU A 158 5.24 11.50 12.65
C LEU A 158 5.31 11.30 11.13
N LEU A 159 4.24 11.66 10.40
CA LEU A 159 4.25 11.68 8.94
C LEU A 159 5.37 12.60 8.40
N MET A 160 5.45 13.83 8.90
CA MET A 160 6.47 14.78 8.45
C MET A 160 7.89 14.38 8.86
N CYS A 161 8.05 13.66 9.97
CA CYS A 161 9.35 13.16 10.45
C CYS A 161 9.74 11.79 9.85
N SER A 162 8.87 11.14 9.09
CA SER A 162 9.09 9.78 8.58
C SER A 162 10.31 9.68 7.66
N ASP A 163 10.53 10.69 6.82
CA ASP A 163 11.70 10.77 5.92
C ASP A 163 13.02 10.83 6.70
N TRP A 164 13.06 11.56 7.82
CA TRP A 164 14.24 11.64 8.68
C TRP A 164 14.52 10.31 9.40
N ALA A 165 13.47 9.56 9.70
CA ALA A 165 13.59 8.25 10.36
C ALA A 165 13.99 7.11 9.41
N SER A 166 13.96 7.34 8.09
CA SER A 166 14.33 6.35 7.06
C SER A 166 15.78 5.85 7.15
N ALA A 167 16.68 6.67 7.72
CA ALA A 167 18.10 6.33 7.85
C ALA A 167 18.40 5.22 8.87
N ASN A 168 17.51 4.95 9.83
CA ASN A 168 17.71 3.94 10.86
C ASN A 168 16.56 2.94 10.88
N GLU A 169 16.87 1.66 10.69
CA GLU A 169 15.87 0.60 10.53
C GLU A 169 14.94 0.46 11.74
N GLY A 170 15.49 0.53 12.96
CA GLY A 170 14.69 0.49 14.19
C GLY A 170 13.83 1.74 14.40
N ALA A 171 14.32 2.92 14.02
CA ALA A 171 13.53 4.16 14.09
C ALA A 171 12.39 4.15 13.09
N CYS A 172 12.64 3.62 11.88
CA CYS A 172 11.66 3.47 10.82
C CYS A 172 10.49 2.57 11.26
N LEU A 173 10.80 1.38 11.80
CA LEU A 173 9.79 0.47 12.34
C LEU A 173 8.98 1.11 13.48
N LEU A 174 9.65 1.81 14.40
CA LEU A 174 9.00 2.52 15.50
C LEU A 174 8.07 3.61 14.98
N VAL A 175 8.51 4.42 14.02
CA VAL A 175 7.69 5.47 13.41
C VAL A 175 6.47 4.87 12.71
N THR A 176 6.64 3.81 11.93
CA THR A 176 5.51 3.12 11.27
C THR A 176 4.51 2.56 12.28
N ALA A 177 4.98 1.93 13.37
CA ALA A 177 4.11 1.40 14.41
C ALA A 177 3.35 2.51 15.16
N LEU A 178 4.04 3.59 15.54
CA LEU A 178 3.44 4.75 16.20
C LEU A 178 2.43 5.43 15.29
N LEU A 179 2.77 5.60 14.02
CA LEU A 179 1.89 6.22 13.04
C LEU A 179 0.60 5.42 12.87
N HIS A 180 0.70 4.10 12.71
CA HIS A 180 -0.45 3.21 12.65
C HIS A 180 -1.31 3.34 13.93
N LEU A 181 -0.68 3.37 15.10
CA LEU A 181 -1.37 3.55 16.38
C LEU A 181 -2.13 4.87 16.47
N PHE A 182 -1.50 6.00 16.13
CA PHE A 182 -2.11 7.32 16.28
C PHE A 182 -3.21 7.57 15.24
N PHE A 183 -3.08 7.05 14.02
CA PHE A 183 -4.18 7.06 13.05
C PHE A 183 -5.36 6.20 13.52
N MET A 184 -5.11 4.98 13.99
CA MET A 184 -6.17 4.14 14.54
C MET A 184 -6.83 4.76 15.78
N ALA A 185 -6.06 5.43 16.62
CA ALA A 185 -6.56 6.19 17.76
C ALA A 185 -7.42 7.38 17.32
N SER A 186 -7.05 8.14 16.29
CA SER A 186 -7.87 9.24 15.80
C SER A 186 -9.22 8.75 15.27
N PHE A 187 -9.24 7.65 14.50
CA PHE A 187 -10.48 7.02 14.05
C PHE A 187 -11.34 6.50 15.22
N SER A 188 -10.71 5.89 16.22
CA SER A 188 -11.42 5.37 17.40
C SER A 188 -11.99 6.50 18.26
N TRP A 189 -11.27 7.61 18.42
CA TRP A 189 -11.77 8.79 19.13
C TRP A 189 -12.88 9.52 18.38
N MET A 190 -12.85 9.52 17.05
CA MET A 190 -13.97 10.00 16.23
C MET A 190 -15.22 9.12 16.40
N LEU A 191 -15.06 7.78 16.46
CA LEU A 191 -16.16 6.87 16.78
C LEU A 191 -16.74 7.19 18.16
N VAL A 192 -15.87 7.40 19.16
CA VAL A 192 -16.27 7.78 20.52
C VAL A 192 -17.03 9.11 20.52
N GLU A 193 -16.63 10.08 19.70
CA GLU A 193 -17.37 11.34 19.54
C GLU A 193 -18.79 11.09 19.04
N GLY A 194 -18.96 10.25 18.01
CA GLY A 194 -20.27 9.81 17.51
C GLY A 194 -21.11 9.10 18.58
N LEU A 195 -20.50 8.18 19.33
CA LEU A 195 -21.15 7.47 20.43
C LEU A 195 -21.54 8.39 21.60
N LEU A 196 -20.74 9.42 21.87
CA LEU A 196 -21.01 10.42 22.90
C LEU A 196 -22.22 11.27 22.51
N LEU A 197 -22.31 11.69 21.25
CA LEU A 197 -23.48 12.40 20.73
C LEU A 197 -24.73 11.52 20.80
N TRP A 198 -24.64 10.26 20.36
CA TRP A 198 -25.72 9.27 20.47
C TRP A 198 -26.18 9.09 21.92
N SER A 199 -25.25 8.86 22.85
CA SER A 199 -25.57 8.62 24.25
C SER A 199 -26.24 9.83 24.91
N LYS A 200 -25.90 11.06 24.51
CA LYS A 200 -26.58 12.26 25.01
C LYS A 200 -28.01 12.43 24.50
N VAL A 201 -28.35 11.83 23.35
CA VAL A 201 -29.69 11.91 22.77
C VAL A 201 -30.59 10.77 23.26
N VAL A 202 -30.05 9.56 23.41
CA VAL A 202 -30.84 8.34 23.63
C VAL A 202 -30.67 7.73 25.02
N SER A 203 -29.55 7.95 25.70
CA SER A 203 -29.24 7.23 26.95
C SER A 203 -29.72 7.99 28.19
N VAL A 204 -30.67 7.40 28.93
CA VAL A 204 -31.30 8.01 30.11
C VAL A 204 -30.66 7.56 31.44
N ASN A 205 -29.76 6.57 31.48
CA ASN A 205 -29.41 5.96 32.79
C ASN A 205 -28.02 5.29 32.94
N ILE A 206 -26.94 5.87 32.39
CA ILE A 206 -25.56 5.39 32.68
C ILE A 206 -24.80 6.46 33.47
N SER A 207 -24.23 6.07 34.62
CA SER A 207 -23.36 6.90 35.45
C SER A 207 -22.21 7.49 34.63
N GLU A 208 -22.01 8.81 34.68
CA GLU A 208 -21.06 9.54 33.83
C GLU A 208 -19.64 9.00 33.89
N ASP A 209 -19.16 8.62 35.08
CA ASP A 209 -17.82 8.08 35.28
C ASP A 209 -17.60 6.74 34.56
N ARG A 210 -18.60 5.85 34.59
CA ARG A 210 -18.51 4.54 33.93
C ARG A 210 -18.54 4.68 32.41
N ARG A 211 -19.30 5.64 31.90
CA ARG A 211 -19.39 5.97 30.48
C ARG A 211 -18.03 6.45 29.96
N MET A 212 -17.37 7.35 30.69
CA MET A 212 -16.08 7.88 30.28
C MET A 212 -14.96 6.82 30.29
N LYS A 213 -14.94 5.92 31.27
CA LYS A 213 -13.99 4.78 31.29
C LYS A 213 -14.15 3.88 30.06
N MET A 214 -15.38 3.61 29.63
CA MET A 214 -15.65 2.83 28.42
C MET A 214 -15.15 3.56 27.16
N TYR A 215 -15.36 4.87 27.08
CA TYR A 215 -14.85 5.70 25.98
C TYR A 215 -13.32 5.71 25.89
N TYR A 216 -12.61 5.80 27.03
CA TYR A 216 -11.15 5.65 27.04
C TYR A 216 -10.69 4.26 26.59
N GLY A 217 -11.42 3.21 26.99
CA GLY A 217 -11.16 1.83 26.54
C GLY A 217 -11.33 1.65 25.03
N ILE A 218 -12.36 2.26 24.43
CA ILE A 218 -12.59 2.22 22.98
C ILE A 218 -11.57 3.12 22.26
N GLY A 219 -11.36 4.35 22.74
CA GLY A 219 -10.54 5.36 22.08
C GLY A 219 -9.05 5.00 22.03
N TRP A 220 -8.49 4.43 23.09
CA TRP A 220 -7.06 4.04 23.15
C TRP A 220 -6.85 2.53 23.16
N GLY A 221 -7.70 1.77 23.84
CA GLY A 221 -7.52 0.32 23.97
C GLY A 221 -7.70 -0.43 22.65
N LEU A 222 -8.73 -0.09 21.87
CA LEU A 222 -8.97 -0.73 20.57
C LEU A 222 -7.78 -0.53 19.59
N PRO A 223 -7.25 0.70 19.39
CA PRO A 223 -6.03 0.90 18.59
C PRO A 223 -4.83 0.08 19.07
N VAL A 224 -4.58 0.06 20.38
CA VAL A 224 -3.44 -0.68 20.96
C VAL A 224 -3.57 -2.17 20.71
N VAL A 225 -4.77 -2.74 20.86
CA VAL A 225 -5.03 -4.16 20.57
C VAL A 225 -4.81 -4.46 19.10
N ILE A 226 -5.35 -3.65 18.19
CA ILE A 226 -5.20 -3.86 16.75
C ILE A 226 -3.71 -3.81 16.37
N VAL A 227 -3.00 -2.74 16.74
CA VAL A 227 -1.57 -2.59 16.42
C VAL A 227 -0.73 -3.68 17.08
N GLY A 228 -1.03 -4.05 18.32
CA GLY A 228 -0.34 -5.13 19.04
C GLY A 228 -0.48 -6.47 18.33
N VAL A 229 -1.69 -6.83 17.92
CA VAL A 229 -1.94 -8.05 17.14
C VAL A 229 -1.18 -8.01 15.82
N THR A 230 -1.27 -6.91 15.07
CA THR A 230 -0.57 -6.77 13.78
C THR A 230 0.95 -6.85 13.94
N LEU A 231 1.52 -6.27 15.01
CA LEU A 231 2.95 -6.34 15.29
C LEU A 231 3.39 -7.75 15.66
N THR A 232 2.60 -8.48 16.46
CA THR A 232 2.94 -9.87 16.86
C THR A 232 2.93 -10.86 15.70
N ILE A 233 2.05 -10.65 14.71
CA ILE A 233 1.92 -11.56 13.56
C ILE A 233 3.03 -11.29 12.53
N SER A 234 3.57 -10.07 12.47
CA SER A 234 4.28 -9.59 11.28
C SER A 234 5.54 -8.78 11.57
N LEU A 235 6.32 -9.09 12.61
CA LEU A 235 7.56 -8.35 12.94
C LEU A 235 8.52 -8.18 11.74
N ASP A 236 8.68 -9.23 10.92
CA ASP A 236 9.64 -9.24 9.80
C ASP A 236 9.07 -8.70 8.47
N LYS A 237 7.76 -8.45 8.38
CA LYS A 237 7.07 -7.97 7.15
C LYS A 237 6.30 -6.67 7.33
N TYR A 238 6.39 -6.04 8.49
CA TYR A 238 5.61 -4.86 8.85
C TYR A 238 5.99 -3.59 8.06
N LYS A 239 7.21 -3.55 7.51
CA LYS A 239 7.82 -2.39 6.85
C LYS A 239 8.01 -2.66 5.35
N ALA A 240 7.78 -1.64 4.51
CA ALA A 240 8.19 -1.64 3.10
C ALA A 240 9.70 -1.37 2.95
N ASP A 241 10.38 -2.06 2.02
CA ASP A 241 11.85 -2.00 1.88
C ASP A 241 12.40 -0.60 1.54
N SER A 242 11.57 0.31 1.01
CA SER A 242 11.98 1.65 0.55
C SER A 242 11.48 2.82 1.39
N HIS A 243 10.44 2.65 2.23
CA HIS A 243 9.84 3.74 3.01
C HIS A 243 9.43 3.30 4.43
N CYS A 244 9.37 4.25 5.37
CA CYS A 244 8.88 4.01 6.74
C CYS A 244 7.35 3.96 6.82
N TRP A 245 6.76 3.13 5.99
CA TRP A 245 5.32 2.91 5.91
C TRP A 245 4.97 1.43 6.02
N LEU A 246 3.69 1.16 6.32
CA LEU A 246 3.13 -0.19 6.36
C LEU A 246 3.28 -0.82 4.97
N ASN A 247 3.75 -2.07 4.91
CA ASN A 247 3.93 -2.75 3.63
C ASN A 247 2.58 -3.00 2.92
N VAL A 248 2.36 -2.30 1.80
CA VAL A 248 1.12 -2.32 0.99
C VAL A 248 1.05 -3.57 0.09
N GLU A 249 2.17 -4.23 -0.19
CA GLU A 249 2.25 -5.33 -1.16
C GLU A 249 1.72 -6.69 -0.65
N THR A 250 1.26 -6.77 0.61
CA THR A 250 0.69 -8.01 1.17
C THR A 250 -0.72 -7.79 1.72
N ASP A 251 -1.49 -8.89 1.90
CA ASP A 251 -2.83 -8.94 2.52
C ASP A 251 -2.92 -8.24 3.90
N MET A 252 -1.78 -7.80 4.45
CA MET A 252 -1.63 -7.03 5.68
C MET A 252 -2.28 -5.64 5.62
N ILE A 253 -2.47 -5.04 4.44
CA ILE A 253 -3.17 -3.75 4.32
C ILE A 253 -4.61 -3.83 4.85
N TRP A 254 -5.26 -5.01 4.76
CA TRP A 254 -6.60 -5.23 5.30
C TRP A 254 -6.66 -5.18 6.83
N ALA A 255 -5.53 -5.37 7.53
CA ALA A 255 -5.47 -5.20 8.98
C ALA A 255 -5.64 -3.73 9.39
N PHE A 256 -5.32 -2.78 8.50
CA PHE A 256 -5.55 -1.35 8.68
C PHE A 256 -6.85 -0.89 8.00
N VAL A 257 -7.00 -1.19 6.71
CA VAL A 257 -8.13 -0.75 5.89
C VAL A 257 -9.45 -1.35 6.36
N GLY A 258 -9.48 -2.62 6.78
CA GLY A 258 -10.69 -3.29 7.27
C GLY A 258 -11.32 -2.58 8.48
N PRO A 259 -10.58 -2.39 9.58
CA PRO A 259 -11.05 -1.64 10.74
C PRO A 259 -11.43 -0.19 10.41
N VAL A 260 -10.65 0.51 9.59
CA VAL A 260 -10.94 1.90 9.20
C VAL A 260 -12.24 1.98 8.41
N LEU A 261 -12.46 1.11 7.42
CA LEU A 261 -13.71 1.08 6.64
C LEU A 261 -14.92 0.75 7.51
N LEU A 262 -14.78 -0.17 8.47
CA LEU A 262 -15.85 -0.49 9.41
C LEU A 262 -16.19 0.72 10.29
N ILE A 263 -15.18 1.40 10.85
CA ILE A 263 -15.38 2.60 11.67
C ILE A 263 -16.04 3.71 10.85
N LEU A 264 -15.56 3.96 9.62
CA LEU A 264 -16.14 4.96 8.73
C LEU A 264 -17.59 4.62 8.38
N ALA A 265 -17.90 3.37 8.08
CA ALA A 265 -19.28 2.95 7.83
C ALA A 265 -20.16 3.23 9.05
N VAL A 266 -19.76 2.80 10.24
CA VAL A 266 -20.53 3.03 11.49
C VAL A 266 -20.70 4.53 11.77
N CYS A 267 -19.64 5.32 11.60
CA CYS A 267 -19.70 6.78 11.72
C CYS A 267 -20.64 7.39 10.69
N SER A 268 -20.56 7.01 9.41
CA SER A 268 -21.44 7.53 8.36
C SER A 268 -22.90 7.12 8.58
N PHE A 269 -23.20 5.90 9.01
CA PHE A 269 -24.56 5.48 9.35
C PHE A 269 -25.10 6.26 10.56
N THR A 270 -24.31 6.40 11.62
CA THR A 270 -24.70 7.17 12.82
C THR A 270 -24.84 8.66 12.49
N SER A 271 -23.96 9.23 11.66
CA SER A 271 -24.09 10.61 11.23
C SER A 271 -25.27 10.80 10.29
N LEU A 272 -25.54 9.94 9.31
CA LEU A 272 -26.69 10.07 8.39
C LEU A 272 -28.03 10.05 9.13
N ILE A 273 -28.15 9.21 10.16
CA ILE A 273 -29.38 9.08 10.96
C ILE A 273 -29.60 10.32 11.85
N TYR A 274 -28.55 11.01 12.28
CA TYR A 274 -28.64 12.14 13.22
C TYR A 274 -28.26 13.52 12.62
N CYS A 275 -27.69 13.56 11.41
CA CYS A 275 -27.23 14.74 10.70
C CYS A 275 -28.02 15.00 9.42
N VAL A 276 -29.21 15.56 9.59
CA VAL A 276 -29.63 16.75 8.81
C VAL A 276 -28.88 18.01 9.31
N ARG A 277 -27.95 17.88 10.28
CA ARG A 277 -27.39 19.03 11.02
C ARG A 277 -25.95 18.93 11.59
N ALA A 278 -25.00 18.27 10.94
CA ALA A 278 -23.57 18.56 11.17
C ALA A 278 -22.67 18.09 10.01
N CYS A 279 -22.28 19.03 9.14
CA CYS A 279 -21.44 18.79 7.96
C CYS A 279 -19.91 18.81 8.25
N VAL A 280 -19.49 19.03 9.50
CA VAL A 280 -18.12 19.54 9.79
C VAL A 280 -17.08 18.44 10.07
N CYS A 281 -17.48 17.27 10.61
CA CYS A 281 -16.53 16.17 10.88
C CYS A 281 -16.18 15.36 9.62
N VAL A 282 -17.08 15.30 8.64
CA VAL A 282 -16.89 14.52 7.40
C VAL A 282 -15.84 15.17 6.49
N SER A 283 -15.79 16.51 6.39
CA SER A 283 -14.83 17.18 5.49
C SER A 283 -13.36 17.02 5.91
N VAL A 284 -13.06 17.06 7.21
CA VAL A 284 -11.67 16.89 7.69
C VAL A 284 -11.23 15.43 7.56
N CYS A 285 -12.12 14.48 7.89
CA CYS A 285 -11.82 13.07 7.72
C CYS A 285 -11.74 12.64 6.25
N VAL A 286 -12.59 13.16 5.36
CA VAL A 286 -12.48 12.85 3.93
C VAL A 286 -11.21 13.45 3.35
N CYS A 287 -10.80 14.67 3.72
CA CYS A 287 -9.51 15.21 3.25
C CYS A 287 -8.31 14.42 3.79
N VAL A 288 -8.26 14.11 5.09
CA VAL A 288 -7.14 13.35 5.67
C VAL A 288 -7.13 11.91 5.16
N CYS A 289 -8.28 11.25 5.10
CA CYS A 289 -8.41 9.90 4.59
C CYS A 289 -8.16 9.84 3.07
N VAL A 290 -8.55 10.85 2.27
CA VAL A 290 -8.18 10.94 0.85
C VAL A 290 -6.70 11.25 0.67
N CYS A 291 -6.07 12.07 1.51
CA CYS A 291 -4.63 12.28 1.48
C CYS A 291 -3.85 11.03 1.90
N VAL A 292 -4.32 10.30 2.92
CA VAL A 292 -3.74 9.05 3.41
C VAL A 292 -3.98 7.91 2.41
N LEU A 293 -5.19 7.79 1.85
CA LEU A 293 -5.53 6.82 0.79
C LEU A 293 -4.85 7.15 -0.55
N ALA A 294 -4.64 8.44 -0.87
CA ALA A 294 -3.79 8.83 -1.99
C ALA A 294 -2.32 8.50 -1.72
N CYS A 295 -1.92 8.42 -0.45
CA CYS A 295 -0.68 7.80 0.01
C CYS A 295 -0.72 6.25 0.05
N ASP A 296 -1.88 5.60 0.10
CA ASP A 296 -2.04 4.13 0.09
C ASP A 296 -2.28 3.53 -1.31
N VAL A 297 -2.39 4.34 -2.38
CA VAL A 297 -2.19 3.91 -3.78
C VAL A 297 -0.75 4.22 -4.23
N TYR A 298 0.18 4.06 -3.29
CA TYR A 298 1.62 3.90 -3.51
C TYR A 298 1.96 2.42 -3.60
#